data_AF-V9G873-F1
#
_entry.id   AF-V9G873-F1
#
_cell.length_a   1.000
_cell.length_b   1.000
_cell.length_c   1.000
_cell.angle_alpha   90.00
_cell.angle_beta   90.00
_cell.angle_gamma   90.00
#
_symmetry.space_group_name_H-M   'P 1'
#
loop_
_entity.id
_entity.type
_entity.pdbx_description
1 polymer ?
#
loop_
_entity_poly.entity_id
_entity_poly.type
_entity_poly.pdbx_seq_one_letter_code
_entity_poly.pdbx_strand_id
1 'polypeptide(L)'
;MDSSHPFILHPCITDAAVQATIGLLANGDQRISRDIVHSALPLSLHELQCIGKPTPQVWIHVRNSEYSGQGNMDIQVDMDLYDQHGTVYARMKGLTVRFKESKAKYMVGRDMVGGGLKI
;
A
#
# COMPACT_ATOMS: atom_id res chain seq x y z
N MET A 1 -0.67 13.38 -32.49
CA MET A 1 0.59 14.11 -32.24
C MET A 1 0.99 13.82 -30.81
N ASP A 2 2.27 13.49 -30.69
CA ASP A 2 3.08 13.15 -29.53
C ASP A 2 2.81 11.86 -28.73
N SER A 3 3.86 11.04 -28.74
CA SER A 3 3.96 9.67 -28.23
C SER A 3 4.82 9.70 -26.97
N SER A 4 4.27 10.15 -25.83
CA SER A 4 5.02 10.19 -24.58
C SER A 4 4.19 9.78 -23.36
N HIS A 5 3.78 8.52 -23.35
CA HIS A 5 3.67 7.79 -22.08
C HIS A 5 4.91 6.90 -21.95
N PRO A 6 6.08 7.45 -21.55
CA PRO A 6 7.33 6.67 -21.44
C PRO A 6 7.30 5.68 -20.27
N PHE A 7 6.18 5.57 -19.56
CA PHE A 7 6.04 4.77 -18.36
C PHE A 7 5.11 3.60 -18.63
N ILE A 8 5.63 2.38 -18.49
CA ILE A 8 4.78 1.17 -18.42
C ILE A 8 3.86 1.27 -17.20
N LEU A 9 4.40 1.78 -16.08
CA LEU A 9 3.67 2.11 -14.86
C LEU A 9 3.79 3.61 -14.61
N HIS A 10 2.77 4.37 -15.00
CA HIS A 10 2.75 5.81 -14.75
C HIS A 10 2.77 6.07 -13.23
N PRO A 11 3.72 6.86 -12.69
CA PRO A 11 3.87 7.04 -11.24
C PRO A 11 2.57 7.43 -10.53
N CYS A 12 1.78 8.35 -11.10
CA CYS A 12 0.49 8.75 -10.52
C CYS A 12 -0.55 7.62 -10.49
N ILE A 13 -0.56 6.74 -11.49
CA ILE A 13 -1.51 5.60 -11.53
C ILE A 13 -1.08 4.56 -10.50
N THR A 14 0.21 4.24 -10.45
CA THR A 14 0.76 3.30 -9.46
C THR A 14 0.55 3.80 -8.04
N ASP A 15 0.78 5.09 -7.78
CA ASP A 15 0.55 5.70 -6.48
C ASP A 15 -0.94 5.68 -6.10
N ALA A 16 -1.84 6.06 -7.01
CA ALA A 16 -3.29 5.96 -6.79
C ALA A 16 -3.73 4.52 -6.52
N ALA A 17 -3.15 3.52 -7.21
CA ALA A 17 -3.39 2.10 -6.98
C ALA A 17 -3.03 1.68 -5.56
N VAL A 18 -1.83 2.07 -5.12
CA VAL A 18 -1.31 1.79 -3.79
C VAL A 18 -2.16 2.47 -2.72
N GLN A 19 -2.53 3.74 -2.91
CA GLN A 19 -3.40 4.48 -1.99
C GLN A 19 -4.81 3.87 -1.89
N ALA A 20 -5.42 3.49 -3.02
CA ALA A 20 -6.71 2.81 -3.03
C ALA A 20 -6.64 1.46 -2.31
N THR A 21 -5.54 0.72 -2.50
CA THR A 21 -5.30 -0.54 -1.81
C THR A 21 -5.19 -0.35 -0.31
N ILE A 22 -4.43 0.65 0.15
CA ILE A 22 -4.32 1.00 1.57
C ILE A 22 -5.72 1.29 2.16
N GLY A 23 -6.55 2.06 1.44
CA GLY A 23 -7.92 2.35 1.87
C GLY A 23 -8.84 1.11 1.92
N LEU A 24 -8.71 0.20 0.95
CA LEU A 24 -9.45 -1.07 0.92
C LEU A 24 -9.05 -1.97 2.10
N LEU A 25 -7.74 -2.11 2.35
CA LEU A 25 -7.20 -2.90 3.46
C LEU A 25 -7.65 -2.38 4.82
N ALA A 26 -7.66 -1.06 4.99
CA ALA A 26 -8.14 -0.41 6.20
C ALA A 26 -9.61 -0.68 6.52
N ASN A 27 -10.45 -0.83 5.49
CA ASN A 27 -11.86 -1.16 5.68
C ASN A 27 -12.09 -2.67 5.95
N GLY A 28 -11.19 -3.53 5.50
CA GLY A 28 -11.31 -4.99 5.60
C GLY A 28 -10.73 -5.61 6.87
N ASP A 29 -9.78 -4.94 7.54
CA ASP A 29 -9.11 -5.46 8.74
C ASP A 29 -9.45 -4.62 9.98
N GLN A 30 -10.23 -5.20 10.90
CA GLN A 30 -10.66 -4.53 12.14
C GLN A 30 -9.51 -4.11 13.06
N ARG A 31 -8.29 -4.65 12.86
CA ARG A 31 -7.08 -4.24 13.58
C ARG A 31 -6.56 -2.89 13.11
N ILE A 32 -6.93 -2.46 11.90
CA ILE A 32 -6.51 -1.20 11.30
C ILE A 32 -7.58 -0.16 11.60
N SER A 33 -7.33 0.65 12.64
CA SER A 33 -8.16 1.85 12.87
C SER A 33 -7.94 2.88 11.75
N ARG A 34 -8.94 3.73 11.49
CA ARG A 34 -8.86 4.81 10.49
C ARG A 34 -7.65 5.73 10.72
N ASP A 35 -7.25 5.93 11.97
CA ASP A 35 -6.09 6.76 12.35
C ASP A 35 -4.74 6.13 11.96
N ILE A 36 -4.68 4.80 11.82
CA ILE A 36 -3.49 4.06 11.43
C ILE A 36 -3.27 4.09 9.90
N VAL A 37 -4.34 4.30 9.13
CA VAL A 37 -4.32 4.35 7.64
C VAL A 37 -3.43 5.48 7.13
N HIS A 38 -3.44 6.63 7.82
CA HIS A 38 -2.58 7.77 7.51
C HIS A 38 -1.09 7.51 7.72
N SER A 39 -0.73 6.37 8.35
CA SER A 39 0.65 5.94 8.56
C SER A 39 0.99 4.64 7.83
N ALA A 40 0.23 4.28 6.79
CA ALA A 40 0.57 3.19 5.90
C ALA A 40 1.74 3.56 4.99
N LEU A 41 2.75 2.69 4.92
CA LEU A 41 3.92 2.89 4.08
C LEU A 41 4.17 1.65 3.20
N PRO A 42 4.27 1.81 1.87
CA PRO A 42 4.78 0.75 0.99
C PRO A 42 6.25 0.47 1.34
N LEU A 43 6.55 -0.78 1.69
CA LEU A 43 7.86 -1.17 2.20
C LEU A 43 8.69 -1.91 1.16
N SER A 44 8.10 -2.95 0.55
CA SER A 44 8.78 -3.83 -0.38
C SER A 44 7.80 -4.41 -1.40
N LEU A 45 8.33 -4.86 -2.53
CA LEU A 45 7.60 -5.58 -3.57
C LEU A 45 8.38 -6.85 -3.89
N HIS A 46 7.67 -7.99 -3.99
CA HIS A 46 8.32 -9.26 -4.31
C HIS A 46 8.62 -9.37 -5.81
N GLU A 47 7.64 -9.07 -6.66
CA GLU A 47 7.77 -9.21 -8.10
C GLU A 47 7.05 -8.08 -8.84
N LEU A 48 7.68 -7.56 -9.89
CA LEU A 48 7.05 -6.70 -10.89
C LEU A 48 7.18 -7.34 -12.27
N GLN A 49 6.06 -7.62 -12.92
CA GLN A 49 6.01 -8.08 -14.31
C GLN A 49 5.46 -6.97 -15.20
N CYS A 50 6.23 -6.58 -16.22
CA CYS A 50 5.80 -5.66 -17.27
C CYS A 50 5.50 -6.47 -18.55
N ILE A 51 4.22 -6.63 -18.88
CA ILE A 51 3.75 -7.54 -19.94
C ILE A 51 3.45 -6.77 -21.22
N GLY A 52 2.85 -5.59 -21.11
CA GLY A 52 2.35 -4.82 -22.23
C GLY A 52 2.50 -3.32 -22.03
N LYS A 53 1.80 -2.55 -22.86
CA LYS A 53 1.76 -1.09 -22.78
C LYS A 53 0.47 -0.64 -22.12
N PRO A 54 0.51 0.37 -21.24
CA PRO A 54 -0.70 0.93 -20.66
C PRO A 54 -1.52 1.67 -21.71
N THR A 55 -2.84 1.63 -21.54
CA THR A 55 -3.79 2.51 -22.24
C THR A 55 -4.18 3.69 -21.36
N PRO A 56 -4.80 4.75 -21.91
CA PRO A 56 -5.23 5.91 -21.11
C PRO A 56 -6.20 5.57 -19.97
N GLN A 57 -6.98 4.50 -20.13
CA GLN A 57 -7.83 3.96 -19.08
C GLN A 57 -7.22 2.67 -18.52
N VAL A 58 -7.18 2.55 -17.20
CA VAL A 58 -6.59 1.44 -16.46
C VAL A 58 -7.56 0.96 -15.39
N TRP A 59 -7.66 -0.35 -15.22
CA TRP A 59 -8.36 -1.00 -14.11
C TRP A 59 -7.36 -1.78 -13.26
N ILE A 60 -7.64 -1.89 -11.96
CA ILE A 60 -6.72 -2.53 -11.01
C ILE A 60 -7.52 -3.50 -10.16
N HIS A 61 -7.08 -4.75 -10.15
CA HIS A 61 -7.65 -5.79 -9.30
C HIS A 61 -6.65 -6.09 -8.17
N VAL A 62 -7.10 -5.89 -6.94
CA VAL A 62 -6.30 -6.08 -5.73
C VAL A 62 -6.80 -7.33 -5.01
N ARG A 63 -5.88 -8.19 -4.59
CA ARG A 63 -6.18 -9.39 -3.80
C ARG A 63 -5.15 -9.58 -2.70
N ASN A 64 -5.52 -10.33 -1.66
CA ASN A 64 -4.54 -10.81 -0.68
C ASN A 64 -3.50 -11.66 -1.40
N SER A 65 -2.25 -11.42 -1.06
CA SER A 65 -1.12 -12.17 -1.61
C SER A 65 -1.01 -13.54 -0.92
N GLU A 66 -0.54 -14.54 -1.66
CA GLU A 66 -0.20 -15.85 -1.10
C GLU A 66 1.12 -15.81 -0.28
N TYR A 67 1.94 -14.78 -0.49
CA TYR A 67 3.07 -14.51 0.40
C TYR A 67 2.52 -14.17 1.80
N SER A 68 3.06 -14.86 2.82
CA SER A 68 2.68 -14.61 4.20
C SER A 68 3.36 -13.33 4.70
N GLY A 69 2.55 -12.37 5.14
CA GLY A 69 3.04 -11.15 5.78
C GLY A 69 3.86 -11.49 7.03
N GLN A 70 5.14 -11.08 7.05
CA GLN A 70 6.00 -11.27 8.21
C GLN A 70 5.77 -10.13 9.21
N GLY A 71 4.76 -10.26 10.07
CA GLY A 71 4.56 -9.37 11.22
C GLY A 71 3.11 -8.94 11.44
N ASN A 72 2.78 -8.55 12.68
CA ASN A 72 1.41 -8.20 13.07
C ASN A 72 0.84 -6.95 12.37
N MET A 73 1.69 -6.12 11.76
CA MET A 73 1.33 -4.82 11.17
C MET A 73 1.64 -4.71 9.68
N ASP A 74 2.07 -5.80 9.05
CA ASP A 74 2.39 -5.85 7.64
C ASP A 74 1.29 -6.60 6.89
N ILE A 75 0.77 -6.00 5.82
CA ILE A 75 -0.17 -6.65 4.91
C ILE A 75 0.49 -6.82 3.54
N GLN A 76 0.31 -7.98 2.93
CA GLN A 76 0.77 -8.27 1.59
C GLN A 76 -0.39 -8.42 0.62
N VAL A 77 -0.25 -7.80 -0.54
CA VAL A 77 -1.25 -7.81 -1.61
C VAL A 77 -0.59 -8.03 -2.97
N ASP A 78 -1.36 -8.64 -3.86
CA ASP A 78 -1.08 -8.68 -5.28
C ASP A 78 -2.01 -7.71 -6.03
N MET A 79 -1.49 -7.10 -7.09
CA MET A 79 -2.23 -6.22 -7.99
C MET A 79 -2.01 -6.63 -9.44
N ASP A 80 -3.09 -6.85 -10.17
CA ASP A 80 -3.06 -6.95 -11.62
C ASP A 80 -3.62 -5.65 -12.22
N LEU A 81 -2.88 -5.07 -13.17
CA LEU A 81 -3.28 -3.87 -13.87
C LEU A 81 -3.73 -4.23 -15.29
N TYR A 82 -4.95 -3.81 -15.62
CA TYR A 82 -5.62 -4.09 -16.87
C TYR A 82 -5.74 -2.83 -17.70
N ASP A 83 -5.60 -2.99 -19.01
CA ASP A 83 -5.90 -1.96 -19.98
C ASP A 83 -7.42 -1.79 -20.17
N GLN A 84 -7.81 -0.85 -21.02
CA GLN A 84 -9.21 -0.58 -21.35
C GLN A 84 -9.95 -1.77 -21.99
N HIS A 85 -9.22 -2.75 -22.51
CA HIS A 85 -9.76 -3.96 -23.14
C HIS A 85 -9.83 -5.13 -22.16
N GLY A 86 -9.44 -4.94 -20.90
CA GLY A 86 -9.39 -6.00 -19.90
C GLY A 86 -8.18 -6.94 -20.06
N THR A 87 -7.13 -6.51 -20.77
CA THR A 87 -5.88 -7.26 -20.91
C THR A 87 -4.91 -6.81 -19.83
N VAL A 88 -4.29 -7.76 -19.12
CA VAL A 88 -3.26 -7.44 -18.12
C VAL A 88 -2.02 -6.91 -18.82
N TYR A 89 -1.60 -5.69 -18.47
CA TYR A 89 -0.36 -5.10 -18.99
C TYR A 89 0.77 -5.06 -17.94
N ALA A 90 0.44 -5.15 -16.65
CA ALA A 90 1.43 -5.26 -15.57
C ALA A 90 0.89 -6.05 -14.37
N ARG A 91 1.79 -6.69 -13.61
CA ARG A 91 1.48 -7.36 -12.34
C ARG A 91 2.47 -6.97 -11.26
N MET A 92 1.97 -6.65 -10.08
CA MET A 92 2.75 -6.40 -8.88
C MET A 92 2.39 -7.47 -7.86
N LYS A 93 3.33 -8.30 -7.44
CA LYS A 93 3.06 -9.35 -6.45
C LYS A 93 3.80 -9.11 -5.14
N GLY A 94 3.16 -9.47 -4.04
CA GLY A 94 3.72 -9.37 -2.70
C GLY A 94 4.09 -7.94 -2.31
N LEU A 95 3.28 -6.95 -2.69
CA LEU A 95 3.46 -5.59 -2.19
C LEU A 95 3.19 -5.60 -0.70
N THR A 96 4.22 -5.29 0.09
CA THR A 96 4.12 -5.19 1.55
C THR A 96 3.81 -3.76 1.94
N VAL A 97 2.67 -3.57 2.59
CA VAL A 97 2.26 -2.31 3.22
C VAL A 97 2.42 -2.46 4.72
N ARG A 98 3.23 -1.61 5.32
CA ARG A 98 3.40 -1.55 6.77
C ARG A 98 2.54 -0.44 7.36
N PHE A 99 1.75 -0.79 8.36
CA PHE A 99 1.01 0.17 9.16
C PHE A 99 1.80 0.49 10.43
N LYS A 100 2.01 1.77 10.74
CA LYS A 100 2.60 2.13 12.04
C LYS A 100 1.51 2.24 13.09
N GLU A 101 1.81 1.80 14.30
CA GLU A 101 0.96 2.11 15.45
C GLU A 101 0.86 3.63 15.62
N SER A 102 -0.37 4.12 15.76
CA SER A 102 -0.63 5.50 16.11
C SER A 102 -0.03 5.78 17.50
N LYS A 103 0.81 6.82 17.61
CA LYS A 103 1.30 7.33 18.90
C LYS A 103 0.19 7.85 19.82
N ALA A 104 -1.08 7.88 19.39
CA ALA A 104 -2.20 8.36 20.21
C ALA A 104 -2.42 7.54 21.50
N LYS A 105 -1.85 6.33 21.62
CA LYS A 105 -1.84 5.58 22.89
C LYS A 105 -0.93 6.18 23.98
N TYR A 106 -0.05 7.13 23.66
CA TYR A 106 0.83 7.79 24.63
C TYR A 106 0.30 9.16 25.12
N MET A 107 -0.92 9.55 24.79
CA MET A 107 -1.48 10.87 25.15
C MET A 107 -2.80 10.82 25.95
N VAL A 108 -3.14 9.70 26.58
CA VAL A 108 -4.25 9.65 27.54
C VAL A 108 -3.72 9.23 28.91
N GLY A 109 -3.62 10.22 29.81
CA GLY A 109 -3.33 10.00 31.22
C GLY A 109 -2.34 11.04 31.77
N ARG A 110 -2.88 12.10 32.37
CA ARG A 110 -2.11 12.98 33.26
C ARG A 110 -1.50 12.12 34.37
N ASP A 111 -0.18 12.14 34.49
CA ASP A 111 0.54 12.48 35.72
C ASP A 111 2.04 12.47 35.45
N MET A 112 2.65 13.66 35.50
CA MET A 112 4.08 13.82 35.65
C MET A 112 4.46 13.31 37.04
N VAL A 113 5.14 12.18 37.13
CA VAL A 113 5.96 11.86 38.30
C VAL A 113 7.38 11.65 37.82
N GLY A 114 8.24 12.55 38.26
CA GLY A 114 9.64 12.61 37.88
C GLY A 114 10.41 11.35 38.24
N GLY A 115 11.32 10.98 37.35
CA GLY A 115 12.40 10.04 37.61
C GLY A 115 13.60 10.51 36.79
N GLY A 116 14.56 11.15 37.45
CA GLY A 116 15.73 11.71 36.80
C GLY A 116 16.57 10.64 36.11
N LEU A 117 17.01 10.92 34.90
CA LEU A 117 18.09 10.19 34.24
C LEU A 117 19.41 10.82 34.73
N LYS A 118 20.17 10.08 35.53
CA LYS A 118 21.58 10.43 35.80
C LYS A 118 22.38 10.14 34.53
N ILE A 119 23.12 11.15 34.07
CA ILE A 119 24.28 10.99 33.19
C ILE A 119 25.43 10.36 33.95
#